data_AF-A0A812P3S5-F1
#
_entry.id   AF-A0A812P3S5-F1
#
_cell.length_a   1.000
_cell.length_b   1.000
_cell.length_c   1.000
_cell.angle_alpha   90.00
_cell.angle_beta   90.00
_cell.angle_gamma   90.00
#
_symmetry.space_group_name_H-M   'P 1'
#
loop_
_entity.id
_entity.type
_entity.pdbx_description
1 polymer ?
#
loop_
_entity_poly.entity_id
_entity_poly.type
_entity_poly.pdbx_seq_one_letter_code
_entity_poly.pdbx_strand_id
1 'polypeptide(L)'
;MAAMKKLFNADMIGKLVEHPDQLDMHELIELSRSFFTLQAVLGGLGFAYGAFHSSMGLTSVGNFIMPLLGIYSTRDDNPDNYKCLRLCALYWVLGAIFSFFEAFLGFDLHKVIVGTLKTAMYGLQWLVLARLLDGLWRWLQVRYVGTVKFYLNVVVKNKKEVVQTQARERSRVAGKILGKIANRFVVTDDVFSEKLAGNLEKSMPKRLQDEVGVTATVAKQYQRGNFLVLLVSIEQRLVTGFRV
;
A
#
# COMPACT_ATOMS: atom_id res chain seq x y z
N MET A 1 21.77 -25.86 12.62
CA MET A 1 20.32 -25.99 12.93
C MET A 1 19.74 -24.77 13.65
N ALA A 2 20.34 -24.27 14.74
CA ALA A 2 19.79 -23.14 15.50
C ALA A 2 19.56 -21.86 14.67
N ALA A 3 20.48 -21.53 13.76
CA ALA A 3 20.34 -20.36 12.87
C ALA A 3 19.19 -20.50 11.86
N MET A 4 18.98 -21.69 11.27
CA MET A 4 17.83 -21.93 10.36
C MET A 4 16.50 -21.92 11.12
N LYS A 5 16.46 -22.43 12.35
CA LYS A 5 15.27 -22.38 13.20
C LYS A 5 14.92 -20.94 13.62
N LYS A 6 15.92 -20.07 13.71
CA LYS A 6 15.74 -18.64 13.97
C LYS A 6 15.30 -17.85 12.72
N LEU A 7 15.74 -18.27 11.54
CA LEU A 7 15.33 -17.66 10.26
C LEU A 7 13.88 -17.97 9.90
N PHE A 8 13.37 -19.14 10.28
CA PHE A 8 12.00 -19.54 9.96
C PHE A 8 11.21 -19.83 11.22
N ASN A 9 10.49 -18.81 11.69
CA ASN A 9 9.47 -19.00 12.70
C ASN A 9 8.34 -19.85 12.09
N ALA A 10 8.23 -21.11 12.55
CA ALA A 10 7.27 -22.07 12.01
C ALA A 10 5.83 -21.57 12.12
N ASP A 11 5.50 -20.82 13.18
CA ASP A 11 4.19 -20.21 13.36
C ASP A 11 3.91 -19.16 12.28
N MET A 12 4.90 -18.34 11.91
CA MET A 12 4.73 -17.32 10.86
C MET A 12 4.58 -17.96 9.47
N ILE A 13 5.28 -19.06 9.21
CA ILE A 13 5.08 -19.83 7.97
C ILE A 13 3.69 -20.47 7.96
N GLY A 14 3.26 -21.07 9.08
CA GLY A 14 1.93 -21.65 9.22
C GLY A 14 0.85 -20.61 8.94
N LYS A 15 0.95 -19.43 9.57
CA LYS A 15 0.10 -18.27 9.27
C LYS A 15 0.16 -17.88 7.79
N LEU A 16 1.34 -17.78 7.17
CA LEU A 16 1.45 -17.41 5.75
C LEU A 16 0.71 -18.40 4.82
N VAL A 17 0.75 -19.69 5.16
CA VAL A 17 0.14 -20.76 4.36
C VAL A 17 -1.37 -20.83 4.57
N GLU A 18 -1.81 -20.80 5.83
CA GLU A 18 -3.19 -21.09 6.24
C GLU A 18 -4.05 -19.83 6.35
N HIS A 19 -3.51 -18.75 6.95
CA HIS A 19 -4.21 -17.51 7.30
C HIS A 19 -3.36 -16.27 7.01
N PRO A 20 -3.04 -15.98 5.74
CA PRO A 20 -2.14 -14.87 5.37
C PRO A 20 -2.68 -13.49 5.77
N ASP A 21 -3.99 -13.39 6.02
CA ASP A 21 -4.69 -12.20 6.52
C ASP A 21 -4.40 -11.89 7.99
N GLN A 22 -3.90 -12.85 8.77
CA GLN A 22 -3.55 -12.67 10.17
C GLN A 22 -2.10 -12.20 10.40
N LEU A 23 -1.31 -12.08 9.33
CA LEU A 23 0.07 -11.61 9.41
C LEU A 23 0.10 -10.08 9.45
N ASP A 24 0.77 -9.53 10.46
CA ASP A 24 1.06 -8.10 10.49
C ASP A 24 2.12 -7.74 9.43
N MET A 25 2.17 -6.48 9.02
CA MET A 25 3.17 -5.97 8.06
C MET A 25 4.59 -6.26 8.54
N HIS A 26 4.84 -6.06 9.84
CA HIS A 26 6.16 -6.33 10.40
C HIS A 26 6.54 -7.81 10.29
N GLU A 27 5.59 -8.70 10.62
CA GLU A 27 5.74 -10.15 10.48
C GLU A 27 6.01 -10.53 9.01
N LEU A 28 5.28 -9.94 8.07
CA LEU A 28 5.43 -10.23 6.64
C LEU A 28 6.78 -9.74 6.07
N ILE A 29 7.23 -8.56 6.49
CA ILE A 29 8.55 -8.02 6.12
C ILE A 29 9.66 -8.87 6.72
N GLU A 30 9.54 -9.27 7.99
CA GLU A 30 10.52 -10.14 8.64
C GLU A 30 10.60 -11.49 7.94
N LEU A 31 9.46 -12.11 7.61
CA LEU A 31 9.39 -13.36 6.87
C LEU A 31 10.04 -13.25 5.48
N SER A 32 9.78 -12.13 4.79
CA SER A 32 10.36 -11.84 3.48
C SER A 32 11.89 -11.68 3.57
N ARG A 33 12.39 -10.92 4.56
CA ARG A 33 13.82 -10.75 4.82
C ARG A 33 14.50 -12.07 5.11
N SER A 34 13.91 -12.90 5.97
CA SER A 34 14.44 -14.22 6.29
C SER A 34 14.50 -15.13 5.07
N PHE A 35 13.45 -15.13 4.25
CA PHE A 35 13.41 -15.86 2.99
C PHE A 35 14.52 -15.41 2.04
N PHE A 36 14.65 -14.11 1.77
CA PHE A 36 15.71 -13.61 0.89
C PHE A 36 17.11 -13.80 1.47
N THR A 37 17.28 -13.70 2.78
CA THR A 37 18.56 -13.99 3.44
C THR A 37 18.97 -15.44 3.23
N LEU A 38 18.04 -16.39 3.39
CA LEU A 38 18.31 -17.80 3.08
C LEU A 38 18.71 -17.96 1.61
N GLN A 39 17.96 -17.36 0.68
CA GLN A 39 18.26 -17.46 -0.74
C GLN A 39 19.61 -16.81 -1.10
N ALA A 40 19.98 -15.70 -0.47
CA ALA A 40 21.28 -15.05 -0.67
C ALA A 40 22.43 -15.95 -0.20
N VAL A 41 22.28 -16.63 0.93
CA VAL A 41 23.26 -17.59 1.43
C VAL A 41 23.40 -18.77 0.47
N LEU A 42 22.29 -19.38 0.06
CA LEU A 42 22.31 -20.51 -0.88
C LEU A 42 22.87 -20.10 -2.24
N GLY A 43 22.46 -18.93 -2.76
CA GLY A 43 22.95 -18.35 -3.99
C GLY A 43 24.44 -18.00 -3.91
N GLY A 44 24.91 -17.47 -2.79
CA GLY A 44 26.32 -17.17 -2.55
C GLY A 44 27.20 -18.42 -2.49
N LEU A 45 26.73 -19.49 -1.86
CA LEU A 45 27.41 -20.79 -1.89
C LEU A 45 27.48 -21.36 -3.31
N GLY A 46 26.38 -21.32 -4.06
CA GLY A 46 26.34 -21.75 -5.45
C GLY A 46 27.23 -20.92 -6.36
N PHE A 47 27.27 -19.60 -6.14
CA PHE A 47 28.15 -18.68 -6.85
C PHE A 47 29.63 -18.96 -6.57
N ALA A 48 30.01 -19.13 -5.29
CA ALA A 48 31.37 -19.46 -4.90
C ALA A 48 31.81 -20.80 -5.52
N TYR A 49 30.96 -21.82 -5.42
CA TYR A 49 31.21 -23.13 -6.05
C TYR A 49 31.42 -23.00 -7.57
N GLY A 50 30.55 -22.26 -8.26
CA GLY A 50 30.68 -22.01 -9.70
C GLY A 50 31.95 -21.24 -10.07
N ALA A 51 32.38 -20.29 -9.22
CA ALA A 51 33.63 -19.55 -9.39
C ALA A 51 34.85 -20.47 -9.30
N PHE A 52 34.90 -21.35 -8.29
CA PHE A 52 36.00 -22.29 -8.12
C PHE A 52 36.10 -23.31 -9.27
N HIS A 53 34.97 -23.73 -9.83
CA HIS A 53 34.94 -24.72 -10.92
C HIS A 53 34.87 -24.11 -12.32
N SER A 54 35.07 -22.79 -12.47
CA SER A 54 35.00 -22.08 -13.76
C SER A 54 33.69 -22.31 -14.53
N SER A 55 32.60 -22.59 -13.82
CA SER A 55 31.26 -22.86 -14.37
C SER A 55 30.29 -21.70 -14.13
N MET A 56 30.81 -20.48 -14.05
CA MET A 56 30.01 -19.29 -13.79
C MET A 56 29.12 -18.94 -14.98
N GLY A 57 27.83 -19.24 -14.85
CA GLY A 57 26.78 -18.74 -15.73
C GLY A 57 26.11 -17.48 -15.19
N LEU A 58 25.38 -16.78 -16.07
CA LEU A 58 24.50 -15.66 -15.71
C LEU A 58 23.50 -16.04 -14.61
N THR A 59 23.05 -17.30 -14.59
CA THR A 59 22.13 -17.84 -13.58
C THR A 59 22.74 -17.89 -12.18
N SER A 60 24.03 -18.23 -12.06
CA SER A 60 24.73 -18.21 -10.77
C SER A 60 24.84 -16.80 -10.21
N VAL A 61 25.15 -15.83 -11.07
CA VAL A 61 25.17 -14.40 -10.73
C VAL A 61 23.78 -13.93 -10.31
N GLY A 62 22.75 -14.24 -11.10
CA GLY A 62 21.37 -13.85 -10.81
C GLY A 62 20.83 -14.45 -9.51
N ASN A 63 21.12 -15.72 -9.23
CA ASN A 63 20.71 -16.40 -8.00
C ASN A 63 21.37 -15.78 -6.75
N PHE A 64 22.50 -15.09 -6.90
CA PHE A 64 23.14 -14.35 -5.81
C PHE A 64 22.61 -12.91 -5.70
N ILE A 65 22.51 -12.19 -6.82
CA ILE A 65 22.12 -10.77 -6.83
C ILE A 65 20.63 -10.58 -6.50
N MET A 66 19.74 -11.40 -7.05
CA MET A 66 18.29 -11.20 -6.89
C MET A 66 17.84 -11.29 -5.42
N PRO A 67 18.31 -12.26 -4.61
CA PRO A 67 18.02 -12.26 -3.19
C PRO A 67 18.56 -11.02 -2.45
N LEU A 68 19.75 -10.51 -2.81
CA LEU A 68 20.30 -9.29 -2.20
C LEU A 68 19.42 -8.07 -2.53
N LEU A 69 18.92 -7.98 -3.76
CA LEU A 69 17.93 -6.96 -4.14
C LEU A 69 16.65 -7.10 -3.32
N GLY A 70 16.18 -8.33 -3.08
CA GLY A 70 15.04 -8.60 -2.19
C GLY A 70 15.27 -8.13 -0.75
N ILE A 71 16.44 -8.38 -0.18
CA ILE A 71 16.83 -7.90 1.17
C ILE A 71 16.85 -6.37 1.19
N TYR A 72 17.46 -5.73 0.19
CA TYR A 72 17.51 -4.27 0.09
C TYR A 72 16.10 -3.67 0.00
N SER A 73 15.23 -4.27 -0.82
CA SER A 73 13.87 -3.79 -1.05
C SER A 73 12.97 -3.95 0.18
N THR A 74 13.23 -4.95 1.01
CA THR A 74 12.48 -5.17 2.24
C THR A 74 13.02 -4.36 3.42
N ARG A 75 13.99 -3.47 3.20
CA ARG A 75 14.58 -2.62 4.26
C ARG A 75 13.63 -1.52 4.73
N ASP A 76 12.90 -0.91 3.80
CA ASP A 76 12.04 0.24 4.06
C ASP A 76 10.59 -0.04 3.61
N ASP A 77 9.63 0.55 4.30
CA ASP A 77 8.18 0.41 4.04
C ASP A 77 7.69 1.19 2.80
N ASN A 78 8.60 1.53 1.88
CA ASN A 78 8.28 2.33 0.72
C ASN A 78 7.52 1.48 -0.33
N PRO A 79 6.32 1.90 -0.79
CA PRO A 79 5.57 1.20 -1.84
C PRO A 79 6.35 1.02 -3.16
N ASP A 80 7.35 1.84 -3.45
CA ASP A 80 8.19 1.65 -4.64
C ASP A 80 9.08 0.40 -4.56
N ASN A 81 9.42 -0.05 -3.35
CA ASN A 81 10.26 -1.24 -3.15
C ASN A 81 9.58 -2.53 -3.65
N TYR A 82 8.26 -2.51 -3.81
CA TYR A 82 7.48 -3.62 -4.33
C TYR A 82 7.80 -3.93 -5.79
N LYS A 83 8.24 -2.93 -6.56
CA LYS A 83 8.68 -3.14 -7.96
C LYS A 83 9.87 -4.10 -8.01
N CYS A 84 10.79 -3.98 -7.06
CA CYS A 84 11.97 -4.86 -6.98
C CYS A 84 11.59 -6.28 -6.54
N LEU A 85 10.61 -6.44 -5.64
CA LEU A 85 10.08 -7.77 -5.29
C LEU A 85 9.43 -8.46 -6.50
N ARG A 86 8.69 -7.71 -7.33
CA ARG A 86 8.12 -8.22 -8.60
C ARG A 86 9.21 -8.64 -9.57
N LEU A 87 10.32 -7.89 -9.65
CA LEU A 87 11.46 -8.25 -10.47
C LEU A 87 12.07 -9.60 -10.03
N CYS A 88 12.22 -9.80 -8.72
CA CYS A 88 12.70 -11.07 -8.16
C CYS A 88 11.76 -12.23 -8.49
N ALA A 89 10.44 -12.02 -8.37
CA ALA A 89 9.44 -13.01 -8.75
C ALA A 89 9.53 -13.36 -10.25
N LEU A 90 9.61 -12.34 -11.11
CA LEU A 90 9.74 -12.52 -12.55
C LEU A 90 11.01 -13.29 -12.92
N TYR A 91 12.13 -12.97 -12.26
CA TYR A 91 13.40 -13.70 -12.46
C TYR A 91 13.23 -15.20 -12.17
N TRP A 92 12.60 -15.58 -11.07
CA TRP A 92 12.40 -16.99 -10.75
C TRP A 92 11.39 -17.69 -11.66
N VAL A 93 10.33 -17.01 -12.11
CA VAL A 93 9.42 -17.55 -13.14
C VAL A 93 10.18 -17.84 -14.42
N LEU A 94 10.95 -16.87 -14.91
CA LEU A 94 11.75 -17.04 -16.12
C LEU A 94 12.77 -18.16 -15.92
N GLY A 95 13.43 -18.22 -14.77
CA GLY A 95 14.34 -19.30 -14.41
C GLY A 95 13.69 -20.69 -14.44
N ALA A 96 12.46 -20.82 -13.92
CA ALA A 96 11.68 -22.04 -13.99
C ALA A 96 11.34 -22.43 -15.44
N ILE A 97 10.86 -21.46 -16.24
CA ILE A 97 10.51 -21.67 -17.65
C ILE A 97 11.73 -22.11 -18.47
N PHE A 98 12.87 -21.42 -18.34
CA PHE A 98 14.10 -21.77 -19.05
C PHE A 98 14.63 -23.13 -18.61
N SER A 99 14.61 -23.44 -17.30
CA SER A 99 15.04 -24.75 -16.78
C SER A 99 14.14 -25.89 -17.29
N PHE A 100 12.84 -25.64 -17.43
CA PHE A 100 11.90 -26.58 -18.01
C PHE A 100 12.24 -26.85 -19.48
N PHE A 101 12.42 -25.81 -20.29
CA PHE A 101 12.81 -25.99 -21.69
C PHE A 101 14.17 -26.68 -21.86
N GLU A 102 15.16 -26.35 -21.02
CA GLU A 102 16.46 -27.02 -21.03
C GLU A 102 16.35 -28.53 -20.73
N ALA A 103 15.49 -28.91 -19.77
CA ALA A 103 15.20 -30.29 -19.44
C ALA A 103 14.57 -31.04 -20.62
N PHE A 104 13.55 -30.46 -21.25
CA PHE A 104 12.76 -31.12 -22.29
C PHE A 104 13.44 -31.15 -23.65
N LEU A 105 14.27 -30.16 -23.99
CA LEU A 105 14.99 -30.11 -25.27
C LEU A 105 16.34 -30.83 -25.24
N GLY A 106 16.89 -31.10 -24.05
CA GLY A 106 18.24 -31.64 -23.89
C GLY A 106 18.42 -33.12 -24.26
N PHE A 107 17.33 -33.89 -24.39
CA PHE A 107 17.26 -35.36 -24.65
C PHE A 107 18.19 -36.26 -23.79
N ASP A 108 18.88 -35.71 -22.81
CA ASP A 108 19.80 -36.40 -21.91
C ASP A 108 19.13 -36.56 -20.54
N LEU A 109 19.06 -37.80 -20.04
CA LEU A 109 18.43 -38.12 -18.76
C LEU A 109 19.03 -37.31 -17.59
N HIS A 110 20.33 -37.05 -17.61
CA HIS A 110 20.97 -36.22 -16.59
C HIS A 110 20.44 -34.78 -16.63
N LYS A 111 20.30 -34.20 -17.83
CA LYS A 111 19.75 -32.84 -18.01
C LYS A 111 18.28 -32.77 -17.65
N VAL A 112 17.51 -33.82 -17.95
CA VAL A 112 16.10 -33.94 -17.54
C VAL A 112 15.98 -33.93 -16.01
N ILE A 113 16.76 -34.74 -15.31
CA ILE A 113 16.72 -34.80 -13.84
C ILE A 113 17.13 -33.45 -13.23
N VAL A 114 18.28 -32.92 -13.63
CA VAL A 114 18.79 -31.64 -13.09
C VAL A 114 17.86 -30.49 -13.42
N GLY A 115 17.37 -30.40 -14.66
CA GLY A 115 16.45 -29.35 -15.10
C GLY A 115 15.09 -29.44 -14.41
N THR A 116 14.58 -30.65 -14.15
CA THR A 116 13.33 -30.85 -13.39
C THR A 116 13.50 -30.39 -11.94
N LEU A 117 14.61 -30.74 -11.29
CA LEU A 117 14.90 -30.30 -9.92
C LEU A 117 15.03 -28.77 -9.82
N LYS A 118 15.74 -28.15 -10.77
CA LYS A 118 15.83 -26.68 -10.86
C LYS A 118 14.46 -26.03 -11.05
N THR A 119 13.65 -26.58 -11.96
CA THR A 119 12.29 -26.09 -12.22
C THR A 119 11.43 -26.16 -10.96
N ALA A 120 11.49 -27.28 -10.23
CA ALA A 120 10.77 -27.44 -8.96
C ALA A 120 11.25 -26.44 -7.90
N MET A 121 12.57 -26.23 -7.77
CA MET A 121 13.12 -25.24 -6.85
C MET A 121 12.69 -23.81 -7.19
N TYR A 122 12.81 -23.40 -8.46
CA TYR A 122 12.37 -22.07 -8.90
C TYR A 122 10.87 -21.88 -8.75
N GLY A 123 10.08 -22.91 -9.05
CA GLY A 123 8.63 -22.92 -8.82
C GLY A 123 8.27 -22.75 -7.34
N LEU A 124 8.98 -23.45 -6.45
CA LEU A 124 8.77 -23.32 -5.00
C LEU A 124 9.15 -21.92 -4.49
N GLN A 125 10.32 -21.39 -4.92
CA GLN A 125 10.75 -20.03 -4.60
C GLN A 125 9.72 -18.99 -5.07
N TRP A 126 9.18 -19.17 -6.28
CA TRP A 126 8.14 -18.31 -6.81
C TRP A 126 6.84 -18.42 -6.02
N LEU A 127 6.36 -19.62 -5.68
CA LEU A 127 5.13 -19.81 -4.91
C LEU A 127 5.21 -19.13 -3.54
N VAL A 128 6.33 -19.28 -2.83
CA VAL A 128 6.56 -18.60 -1.55
C VAL A 128 6.53 -17.10 -1.73
N LEU A 129 7.23 -16.57 -2.73
CA LEU A 129 7.24 -15.13 -2.99
C LEU A 129 5.88 -14.60 -3.46
N ALA A 130 5.12 -15.37 -4.23
CA ALA A 130 3.79 -15.01 -4.70
C ALA A 130 2.80 -14.91 -3.52
N ARG A 131 2.90 -15.82 -2.54
CA ARG A 131 2.11 -15.75 -1.30
C ARG A 131 2.49 -14.54 -0.46
N LEU A 132 3.78 -14.27 -0.30
CA LEU A 132 4.26 -13.07 0.37
C LEU A 132 3.79 -11.80 -0.35
N LEU A 133 3.89 -11.75 -1.68
CA LEU A 133 3.45 -10.63 -2.51
C LEU A 133 1.94 -10.42 -2.44
N ASP A 134 1.12 -11.47 -2.42
CA ASP A 134 -0.33 -11.35 -2.29
C ASP A 134 -0.70 -10.75 -0.93
N GLY A 135 -0.13 -11.25 0.17
CA GLY A 135 -0.33 -10.66 1.50
C GLY A 135 0.09 -9.19 1.55
N LEU A 136 1.26 -8.88 1.01
CA LEU A 136 1.83 -7.54 0.99
C LEU A 136 1.00 -6.58 0.10
N TRP A 137 0.45 -7.11 -1.00
CA TRP A 137 -0.42 -6.38 -1.92
C TRP A 137 -1.80 -6.10 -1.32
N ARG A 138 -2.43 -7.10 -0.68
CA ARG A 138 -3.70 -6.91 0.03
C ARG A 138 -3.55 -5.87 1.14
N TRP A 139 -2.46 -5.93 1.88
CA TRP A 139 -2.15 -4.92 2.89
C TRP A 139 -2.00 -3.52 2.28
N LEU A 140 -1.26 -3.39 1.17
CA LEU A 140 -1.17 -2.11 0.46
C LEU A 140 -2.53 -1.62 -0.01
N GLN A 141 -3.37 -2.50 -0.53
CA GLN A 141 -4.73 -2.15 -0.94
C GLN A 141 -5.56 -1.67 0.24
N VAL A 142 -5.50 -2.32 1.40
CA VAL A 142 -6.19 -1.85 2.61
C VAL A 142 -5.71 -0.45 3.01
N ARG A 143 -4.41 -0.16 2.93
CA ARG A 143 -3.86 1.18 3.24
C ARG A 143 -4.26 2.24 2.21
N TYR A 144 -4.27 1.89 0.92
CA TYR A 144 -4.68 2.78 -0.16
C TYR A 144 -6.19 3.03 -0.17
N VAL A 145 -7.01 2.00 0.08
CA VAL A 145 -8.46 2.11 0.20
C VAL A 145 -8.85 2.84 1.49
N GLY A 146 -8.07 2.65 2.56
CA GLY A 146 -8.21 3.40 3.81
C GLY A 146 -7.85 4.87 3.70
N THR A 147 -7.29 5.35 2.58
CA THR A 147 -6.94 6.76 2.39
C THR A 147 -7.52 7.31 1.08
N VAL A 148 -8.71 7.90 1.14
CA VAL A 148 -9.38 8.48 -0.02
C VAL A 148 -9.17 9.99 -0.05
N LYS A 149 -8.57 10.51 -1.13
CA LYS A 149 -8.39 11.94 -1.35
C LYS A 149 -9.21 12.40 -2.54
N PHE A 150 -10.05 13.42 -2.36
CA PHE A 150 -10.82 14.02 -3.44
C PHE A 150 -10.95 15.54 -3.29
N TYR A 151 -11.17 16.22 -4.42
CA TYR A 151 -11.38 17.66 -4.44
C TYR A 151 -12.87 17.98 -4.42
N LEU A 152 -13.30 18.74 -3.43
CA LEU A 152 -14.64 19.29 -3.32
C LEU A 152 -14.63 20.73 -3.84
N ASN A 153 -15.27 20.94 -4.98
CA ASN A 153 -15.44 22.27 -5.58
C ASN A 153 -16.73 22.91 -5.05
N VAL A 154 -16.59 24.00 -4.29
CA VAL A 154 -17.72 24.72 -3.69
C VAL A 154 -17.88 26.07 -4.39
N VAL A 155 -19.06 26.29 -4.97
CA VAL A 155 -19.45 27.59 -5.52
C VAL A 155 -20.39 28.27 -4.53
N VAL A 156 -19.95 29.36 -3.91
CA VAL A 156 -20.78 30.17 -3.02
C VAL A 156 -21.62 31.10 -3.88
N LYS A 157 -22.88 30.72 -4.11
CA LYS A 157 -23.80 31.64 -4.81
C LYS A 157 -23.98 32.92 -4.00
N ASN A 158 -23.92 34.04 -4.71
CA ASN A 158 -23.78 35.39 -4.19
C ASN A 158 -24.78 35.69 -3.05
N LYS A 159 -24.28 36.17 -1.89
CA LYS A 159 -25.07 36.41 -0.67
C LYS A 159 -26.32 37.29 -0.90
N LYS A 160 -26.30 38.17 -1.91
CA LYS A 160 -27.41 39.07 -2.24
C LYS A 160 -28.70 38.34 -2.63
N GLU A 161 -28.61 37.21 -3.34
CA GLU A 161 -29.79 36.44 -3.74
C GLU A 161 -30.36 35.64 -2.56
N VAL A 162 -29.50 34.99 -1.77
CA VAL A 162 -29.94 34.17 -0.62
C VAL A 162 -30.60 35.02 0.46
N VAL A 163 -30.07 36.23 0.72
CA VAL A 163 -30.68 37.19 1.65
C VAL A 163 -31.99 37.75 1.12
N GLN A 164 -32.13 37.99 -0.20
CA GLN A 164 -33.40 38.41 -0.78
C GLN A 164 -34.47 37.32 -0.71
N THR A 165 -34.11 36.05 -0.89
CA THR A 165 -35.05 34.93 -0.78
C THR A 165 -35.51 34.70 0.66
N GLN A 166 -34.59 34.72 1.64
CA GLN A 166 -34.96 34.64 3.07
C GLN A 166 -35.71 35.90 3.57
N ALA A 167 -35.37 37.08 3.06
CA ALA A 167 -36.10 38.31 3.37
C ALA A 167 -37.51 38.29 2.77
N ARG A 168 -37.71 37.75 1.56
CA ARG A 168 -39.04 37.55 0.97
C ARG A 168 -39.88 36.56 1.78
N GLU A 169 -39.30 35.48 2.29
CA GLU A 169 -40.01 34.48 3.10
C GLU A 169 -40.35 34.96 4.52
N ARG A 170 -39.58 35.89 5.11
CA ARG A 170 -39.82 36.43 6.46
C ARG A 170 -40.41 37.85 6.50
N SER A 171 -40.66 38.47 5.34
CA SER A 171 -41.26 39.80 5.23
C SER A 171 -42.79 39.77 5.39
N ARG A 172 -43.26 39.39 6.58
CA ARG A 172 -44.51 39.96 7.09
C ARG A 172 -44.38 40.74 8.40
N VAL A 173 -43.27 40.64 9.16
CA VAL A 173 -43.25 41.31 10.50
C VAL A 173 -41.93 41.99 10.92
N ALA A 174 -40.74 41.69 10.39
CA ALA A 174 -39.48 42.13 11.05
C ALA A 174 -38.45 42.88 10.17
N GLY A 175 -38.89 43.86 9.36
CA GLY A 175 -38.07 44.51 8.34
C GLY A 175 -37.03 45.56 8.76
N LYS A 176 -36.99 46.03 10.02
CA LYS A 176 -36.13 47.18 10.41
C LYS A 176 -34.97 46.90 11.35
N ILE A 177 -34.98 45.78 12.07
CA ILE A 177 -33.94 45.48 13.08
C ILE A 177 -32.80 44.61 12.50
N LEU A 178 -33.10 43.77 11.51
CA LEU A 178 -32.12 42.86 10.88
C LEU A 178 -31.15 43.53 9.90
N GLY A 179 -31.52 44.68 9.32
CA GLY A 179 -30.65 45.41 8.38
C GLY A 179 -29.35 45.93 9.02
N LYS A 180 -29.35 46.20 10.33
CA LYS A 180 -28.14 46.62 11.07
C LYS A 180 -27.21 45.46 11.46
N ILE A 181 -27.73 44.23 11.54
CA ILE A 181 -26.93 43.04 11.86
C ILE A 181 -26.24 42.49 10.60
N ALA A 182 -26.88 42.63 9.43
CA ALA A 182 -26.30 42.20 8.15
C ALA A 182 -25.00 42.94 7.78
N ASN A 183 -24.83 44.21 8.17
CA ASN A 183 -23.60 44.97 7.95
C ASN A 183 -22.42 44.56 8.84
N ARG A 184 -22.65 43.80 9.94
CA ARG A 184 -21.56 43.28 10.79
C ARG A 184 -21.02 41.92 10.36
N PHE A 185 -21.66 41.26 9.40
CA PHE A 185 -21.22 39.99 8.82
C PHE A 185 -20.69 40.14 7.40
N VAL A 186 -19.92 41.21 7.15
CA VAL A 186 -18.87 41.21 6.11
C VAL A 186 -17.77 40.27 6.60
N VAL A 187 -18.10 38.99 6.68
CA VAL A 187 -17.15 37.89 6.86
C VAL A 187 -16.36 37.89 5.56
N THR A 188 -15.12 38.35 5.63
CA THR A 188 -14.12 38.22 4.57
C THR A 188 -14.13 36.78 4.07
N ASP A 189 -14.02 36.60 2.75
CA ASP A 189 -14.20 35.29 2.11
C ASP A 189 -13.26 34.23 2.69
N ASP A 190 -12.09 34.63 3.21
CA ASP A 190 -11.16 33.76 3.94
C ASP A 190 -11.74 33.22 5.25
N VAL A 191 -12.34 34.05 6.11
CA VAL A 191 -12.95 33.62 7.37
C VAL A 191 -14.16 32.71 7.12
N PHE A 192 -14.87 32.92 6.00
CA PHE A 192 -15.93 32.02 5.57
C PHE A 192 -15.38 30.68 5.10
N SER A 193 -14.30 30.69 4.30
CA SER A 193 -13.64 29.47 3.80
C SER A 193 -13.12 28.58 4.94
N GLU A 194 -12.48 29.18 5.95
CA GLU A 194 -11.96 28.46 7.11
C GLU A 194 -13.09 27.92 7.99
N LYS A 195 -14.16 28.71 8.20
CA LYS A 195 -15.34 28.23 8.92
C LYS A 195 -16.04 27.10 8.19
N LEU A 196 -16.09 27.14 6.85
CA LEU A 196 -16.70 26.08 6.05
C LEU A 196 -15.88 24.79 6.15
N ALA A 197 -14.55 24.87 6.00
CA ALA A 197 -13.65 23.72 6.17
C ALA A 197 -13.76 23.11 7.58
N GLY A 198 -13.68 23.93 8.62
CA GLY A 198 -13.81 23.46 10.01
C GLY A 198 -15.19 22.92 10.37
N ASN A 199 -16.26 23.44 9.75
CA ASN A 199 -17.61 22.89 9.91
C ASN A 199 -17.79 21.58 9.15
N LEU A 200 -17.19 21.44 7.97
CA LEU A 200 -17.19 20.17 7.22
C LEU A 200 -16.51 19.06 8.02
N GLU A 201 -15.35 19.34 8.63
CA GLU A 201 -14.68 18.38 9.53
C GLU A 201 -15.55 18.00 10.73
N LYS A 202 -16.20 18.99 11.37
CA LYS A 202 -17.10 18.76 12.52
C LYS A 202 -18.44 18.12 12.16
N SER A 203 -18.85 18.22 10.89
CA SER A 203 -20.11 17.65 10.39
C SER A 203 -20.02 16.15 10.12
N MET A 204 -18.82 15.56 10.20
CA MET A 204 -18.68 14.12 10.12
C MET A 204 -19.49 13.43 11.21
N PRO A 205 -20.26 12.38 10.86
CA PRO A 205 -20.93 11.54 11.83
C PRO A 205 -19.94 10.96 12.84
N LYS A 206 -20.15 11.24 14.13
CA LYS A 206 -19.31 10.70 15.22
C LYS A 206 -19.23 9.17 15.20
N ARG A 207 -20.29 8.48 14.79
CA ARG A 207 -20.29 7.01 14.63
C ARG A 207 -19.19 6.52 13.68
N LEU A 208 -18.89 7.25 12.61
CA LEU A 208 -17.81 6.87 11.70
C LEU A 208 -16.42 7.04 12.35
N GLN A 209 -16.26 8.06 13.20
CA GLN A 209 -15.02 8.27 13.97
C GLN A 209 -14.86 7.23 15.08
N ASP A 210 -15.92 7.00 15.86
CA ASP A 210 -15.88 6.24 17.11
C ASP A 210 -15.98 4.72 16.88
N GLU A 211 -16.77 4.27 15.91
CA GLU A 211 -17.03 2.83 15.67
C GLU A 211 -16.15 2.25 14.56
N VAL A 212 -15.81 3.06 13.55
CA VAL A 212 -15.10 2.61 12.33
C VAL A 212 -13.69 3.19 12.23
N GLY A 213 -13.32 4.11 13.10
CA GLY A 213 -12.00 4.76 13.10
C GLY A 213 -11.76 5.68 11.90
N VAL A 214 -12.81 6.12 11.21
CA VAL A 214 -12.71 6.97 10.02
C VAL A 214 -12.56 8.42 10.45
N THR A 215 -11.43 9.01 10.06
CA THR A 215 -11.14 10.44 10.21
C THR A 215 -11.20 11.11 8.84
N ALA A 216 -11.53 12.38 8.78
CA ALA A 216 -11.43 13.17 7.57
C ALA A 216 -10.83 14.52 7.91
N THR A 217 -9.91 14.96 7.07
CA THR A 217 -9.26 16.27 7.15
C THR A 217 -9.62 17.05 5.89
N VAL A 218 -9.85 18.34 6.04
CA VAL A 218 -10.27 19.22 4.95
C VAL A 218 -9.30 20.38 4.87
N ALA A 219 -8.52 20.44 3.78
CA ALA A 219 -7.57 21.51 3.53
C ALA A 219 -8.04 22.40 2.37
N LYS A 220 -7.99 23.72 2.54
CA LYS A 220 -8.22 24.68 1.45
C LYS A 220 -7.03 24.64 0.48
N GLN A 221 -7.27 24.32 -0.79
CA GLN A 221 -6.24 24.27 -1.82
C GLN A 221 -6.25 25.50 -2.72
N TYR A 222 -7.44 26.01 -3.03
CA TYR A 222 -7.59 27.13 -3.93
C TYR A 222 -8.84 27.95 -3.61
N GLN A 223 -8.76 29.26 -3.83
CA GLN A 223 -9.88 30.18 -3.69
C GLN A 223 -9.75 31.31 -4.71
N ARG A 224 -10.85 31.59 -5.42
CA ARG A 224 -10.95 32.76 -6.29
C ARG A 224 -12.39 33.28 -6.29
N GLY A 225 -12.59 34.45 -5.67
CA GLY A 225 -13.91 35.02 -5.46
C GLY A 225 -14.85 34.02 -4.76
N ASN A 226 -15.97 33.69 -5.41
CA ASN A 226 -16.99 32.78 -4.91
C ASN A 226 -16.68 31.28 -5.11
N PHE A 227 -15.54 30.94 -5.71
CA PHE A 227 -15.17 29.55 -5.97
C PHE A 227 -14.09 29.09 -4.99
N LEU A 228 -14.32 27.95 -4.34
CA LEU A 228 -13.39 27.31 -3.42
C LEU A 228 -13.13 25.86 -3.85
N VAL A 229 -11.88 25.43 -3.72
CA VAL A 229 -11.48 24.03 -3.87
C VAL A 229 -10.93 23.56 -2.54
N LEU A 230 -11.58 22.54 -1.97
CA LEU A 230 -11.17 21.89 -0.74
C LEU A 230 -10.64 20.49 -1.07
N LEU A 231 -9.47 20.13 -0.58
CA LEU A 231 -9.00 18.75 -0.58
C LEU A 231 -9.53 18.06 0.66
N VAL A 232 -10.39 17.07 0.46
CA VAL A 232 -10.87 16.20 1.52
C VAL A 232 -10.02 14.94 1.51
N SER A 233 -9.36 14.65 2.62
CA SER A 233 -8.64 13.40 2.84
C SER A 233 -9.36 12.60 3.91
N ILE A 234 -9.98 11.49 3.54
CA ILE A 234 -10.59 10.53 4.45
C ILE A 234 -9.54 9.47 4.75
N GLU A 235 -9.21 9.30 6.02
CA GLU A 235 -8.28 8.30 6.52
C GLU A 235 -9.01 7.38 7.52
N GLN A 236 -9.13 6.11 7.17
CA GLN A 236 -9.55 5.07 8.09
C GLN A 236 -8.35 4.65 8.94
N ARG A 237 -8.34 5.03 10.22
CA ARG A 237 -7.42 4.42 11.17
C ARG A 237 -7.84 2.98 11.35
N LEU A 238 -6.94 2.05 11.06
CA LEU A 238 -7.07 0.67 11.51
C LEU A 238 -7.22 0.71 13.03
N VAL A 239 -8.45 0.50 13.51
CA VAL A 239 -8.69 0.22 14.91
C VAL A 239 -8.00 -1.11 15.17
N THR A 240 -6.82 -1.05 15.78
CA THR A 240 -6.07 -2.21 16.28
C THR A 240 -6.95 -2.93 17.29
N GLY A 241 -7.80 -3.85 16.82
CA GLY A 241 -8.85 -4.44 17.65
C GLY A 241 -9.85 -5.34 16.93
N PHE A 242 -9.95 -5.30 15.60
CA PHE A 242 -10.72 -6.32 14.87
C PHE A 242 -9.91 -7.61 14.78
N ARG A 243 -9.99 -8.42 15.85
CA ARG A 243 -9.94 -9.88 15.70
C ARG A 243 -11.21 -10.27 14.96
N VAL A 244 -11.07 -10.69 13.71
CA VAL A 244 -12.08 -11.55 13.06
C VAL A 244 -11.96 -12.94 13.68
#